data_AF-A0A8H6SXL1-F1
#
_entry.id   AF-A0A8H6SXL1-F1
#
_cell.length_a   1.000
_cell.length_b   1.000
_cell.length_c   1.000
_cell.angle_alpha   90.00
_cell.angle_beta   90.00
_cell.angle_gamma   90.00
#
_symmetry.space_group_name_H-M   'P 1'
#
loop_
_entity.id
_entity.type
_entity.pdbx_description
1 polymer ?
#
loop_
_entity_poly.entity_id
_entity_poly.type
_entity_poly.pdbx_seq_one_letter_code
_entity_poly.pdbx_strand_id
1 'polypeptide(L)'
;MDGFPNTASNDGSLPEILGTTAAAQVYLSHLTTLDLPTLLAEPAALQTQAHHLTSSLTSLTHTSYPTFLSLHQTTAALSSSLDSFQSSLNTLVTDSLPALEESAARWRDRTDKVLVDRQKARVVLEQHDKIRDLLEIPMLIDTSVRNGYFAEALSLAAHARSLSAAKNPPLILNSVLSEVQHSITNMLLSLLATLHDPSRKLPALWKAVNFLRKMDVFGHDGVQPEEQIALAFLGGREACLKGLLEGPLRDIQRLIGNSGSLGEKEREELALDLRKYIDVWREHFNDIVTQFSTIFLERSPATAAPTTPSRPLESLHPLLTRYTTHVLSTHLFPVLSQTLPLLTLPAIATALRQLTYCATAFARHGLDFRGPLRGLFSRVVANTANDDLKAVGAKWVDKLKSAAGEVPGPVSPTLSSATRKAKLKPPSQWLVVASQTASPPTPTGQEVLTAPHVPPQILVAYPPLAEHTNAVLGVMNGLRHLASVEIFTELTTALDNMLGDCGDAVLGYVKRVCDGTALKEDEKEQEEKIALAVAEVYFKVLLPYARKALVEGLYRVPVASWATEVPACVREWEGWLDTRRS
;
A
#
# COMPACT_ATOMS: atom_id res chain seq x y z
N MET A 1 10.10 -40.73 113.50
CA MET A 1 10.20 -39.47 114.25
C MET A 1 9.05 -38.63 113.74
N ASP A 2 7.94 -38.39 114.44
CA ASP A 2 7.52 -38.46 115.84
C ASP A 2 5.98 -38.65 115.79
N GLY A 3 5.23 -39.18 116.74
CA GLY A 3 5.44 -39.72 118.07
C GLY A 3 4.10 -40.33 118.51
N PHE A 4 4.16 -41.39 119.31
CA PHE A 4 3.01 -41.82 120.11
C PHE A 4 2.63 -40.70 121.09
N PRO A 5 1.34 -40.53 121.42
CA PRO A 5 0.95 -40.19 122.77
C PRO A 5 0.42 -41.47 123.41
N ASN A 6 1.31 -42.05 124.22
CA ASN A 6 0.95 -42.92 125.32
C ASN A 6 0.40 -42.05 126.46
N THR A 7 -0.41 -42.66 127.31
CA THR A 7 -0.79 -42.25 128.67
C THR A 7 -1.65 -41.00 128.87
N ALA A 8 -2.76 -41.21 129.57
CA ALA A 8 -3.26 -40.44 130.72
C ALA A 8 -4.79 -40.42 130.63
N SER A 9 -5.58 -40.66 131.67
CA SER A 9 -5.32 -40.94 133.07
C SER A 9 -6.71 -41.22 133.62
N ASN A 10 -6.93 -42.45 134.05
CA ASN A 10 -8.17 -42.88 134.66
C ASN A 10 -8.18 -42.36 136.11
N ASP A 11 -8.42 -41.06 136.27
CA ASP A 11 -8.59 -40.36 137.55
C ASP A 11 -9.67 -39.28 137.37
N GLY A 12 -10.85 -39.75 136.95
CA GLY A 12 -12.08 -38.96 136.92
C GLY A 12 -13.04 -39.50 137.96
N SER A 13 -13.45 -38.64 138.88
CA SER A 13 -14.41 -38.96 139.95
C SER A 13 -15.65 -39.71 139.42
N LEU A 14 -16.16 -40.68 140.19
CA LEU A 14 -17.31 -41.55 139.85
C LEU A 14 -18.54 -40.84 139.23
N PRO A 15 -18.85 -39.55 139.50
CA PRO A 15 -19.95 -38.86 138.82
C PRO A 15 -19.69 -38.45 137.36
N GLU A 16 -18.43 -38.29 136.93
CA GLU A 16 -18.09 -37.65 135.65
C GLU A 16 -18.10 -38.64 134.47
N ILE A 17 -17.84 -39.92 134.73
CA ILE A 17 -17.89 -41.00 133.73
C ILE A 17 -19.34 -41.40 133.39
N LEU A 18 -20.29 -41.18 134.31
CA LEU A 18 -21.69 -41.60 134.16
C LEU A 18 -22.62 -40.50 133.59
N GLY A 19 -22.09 -39.30 133.28
CA GLY A 19 -22.91 -38.09 133.03
C GLY A 19 -23.02 -37.57 131.59
N THR A 20 -22.20 -38.00 130.63
CA THR A 20 -22.02 -37.26 129.35
C THR A 20 -22.75 -37.80 128.12
N THR A 21 -23.41 -38.96 128.20
CA THR A 21 -24.23 -39.48 127.08
C THR A 21 -25.70 -39.47 127.47
N ALA A 22 -26.60 -38.97 126.62
CA ALA A 22 -28.05 -38.92 126.88
C ALA A 22 -28.64 -40.28 127.31
N ALA A 23 -28.07 -41.38 126.78
CA ALA A 23 -28.44 -42.74 127.17
C ALA A 23 -28.06 -43.10 128.63
N ALA A 24 -26.97 -42.55 129.17
CA ALA A 24 -26.52 -42.84 130.54
C ALA A 24 -27.42 -42.18 131.60
N GLN A 25 -27.94 -40.98 131.33
CA GLN A 25 -28.85 -40.27 132.24
C GLN A 25 -30.20 -41.00 132.41
N VAL A 26 -30.74 -41.57 131.33
CA VAL A 26 -31.97 -42.38 131.37
C VAL A 26 -31.77 -43.63 132.23
N TYR A 27 -30.62 -44.29 132.09
CA TYR A 27 -30.32 -45.50 132.87
C TYR A 27 -30.11 -45.22 134.36
N LEU A 28 -29.47 -44.08 134.72
CA LEU A 28 -29.38 -43.64 136.12
C LEU A 28 -30.75 -43.37 136.76
N SER A 29 -31.70 -42.80 135.99
CA SER A 29 -33.06 -42.60 136.49
C SER A 29 -33.79 -43.93 136.77
N HIS A 30 -33.54 -44.95 135.94
CA HIS A 30 -34.08 -46.30 136.13
C HIS A 30 -33.53 -46.96 137.41
N LEU A 31 -32.23 -46.83 137.70
CA LEU A 31 -31.60 -47.37 138.92
C LEU A 31 -32.22 -46.82 140.22
N THR A 32 -32.69 -45.57 140.23
CA THR A 32 -33.32 -44.97 141.42
C THR A 32 -34.73 -45.48 141.73
N THR A 33 -35.32 -46.26 140.82
CA THR A 33 -36.70 -46.78 140.96
C THR A 33 -36.78 -48.24 141.41
N LEU A 34 -35.64 -48.92 141.62
CA LEU A 34 -35.59 -50.34 142.00
C LEU A 34 -35.44 -50.55 143.51
N ASP A 35 -36.02 -51.64 144.01
CA ASP A 35 -35.95 -52.08 145.41
C ASP A 35 -34.53 -52.58 145.79
N LEU A 36 -34.15 -52.40 147.06
CA LEU A 36 -32.79 -52.66 147.58
C LEU A 36 -32.21 -54.06 147.26
N PRO A 37 -32.97 -55.19 147.36
CA PRO A 37 -32.43 -56.51 147.01
C PRO A 37 -32.15 -56.67 145.51
N THR A 38 -32.90 -55.98 144.64
CA THR A 38 -32.69 -55.98 143.18
C THR A 38 -31.49 -55.12 142.77
N LEU A 39 -31.25 -53.99 143.45
CA LEU A 39 -30.10 -53.12 143.18
C LEU A 39 -28.76 -53.80 143.50
N LEU A 40 -28.71 -54.64 144.55
CA LEU A 40 -27.49 -55.39 144.89
C LEU A 40 -27.19 -56.53 143.90
N ALA A 41 -28.17 -57.03 143.16
CA ALA A 41 -28.00 -58.05 142.13
C ALA A 41 -27.71 -57.46 140.73
N GLU A 42 -27.99 -56.18 140.52
CA GLU A 42 -27.85 -55.50 139.22
C GLU A 42 -26.41 -55.38 138.69
N PRO A 43 -25.36 -55.16 139.51
CA PRO A 43 -23.97 -55.17 139.04
C PRO A 43 -23.59 -56.52 138.44
N ALA A 44 -24.06 -57.62 139.03
CA ALA A 44 -23.82 -58.96 138.50
C ALA A 44 -24.59 -59.22 137.19
N ALA A 45 -25.80 -58.66 137.04
CA ALA A 45 -26.59 -58.70 135.82
C ALA A 45 -25.98 -57.85 134.68
N LEU A 46 -25.51 -56.64 134.98
CA LEU A 46 -24.81 -55.78 134.03
C LEU A 46 -23.47 -56.38 133.60
N GLN A 47 -22.72 -56.98 134.53
CA GLN A 47 -21.46 -57.62 134.19
C GLN A 47 -21.69 -58.84 133.30
N THR A 48 -22.75 -59.61 133.52
CA THR A 48 -23.14 -60.71 132.62
C THR A 48 -23.64 -60.20 131.26
N GLN A 49 -24.42 -59.12 131.20
CA GLN A 49 -24.82 -58.51 129.92
C GLN A 49 -23.66 -57.89 129.15
N ALA A 50 -22.74 -57.19 129.83
CA ALA A 50 -21.55 -56.64 129.20
C ALA A 50 -20.68 -57.78 128.65
N HIS A 51 -20.48 -58.86 129.40
CA HIS A 51 -19.76 -60.03 128.89
C HIS A 51 -20.47 -60.67 127.70
N HIS A 52 -21.81 -60.74 127.72
CA HIS A 52 -22.60 -61.24 126.59
C HIS A 52 -22.52 -60.32 125.37
N LEU A 53 -22.58 -59.00 125.54
CA LEU A 53 -22.45 -58.02 124.45
C LEU A 53 -21.04 -57.98 123.89
N THR A 54 -20.01 -57.99 124.74
CA THR A 54 -18.63 -58.09 124.28
C THR A 54 -18.42 -59.41 123.56
N SER A 55 -18.89 -60.55 124.08
CA SER A 55 -18.83 -61.83 123.37
C SER A 55 -19.61 -61.78 122.05
N SER A 56 -20.76 -61.12 122.00
CA SER A 56 -21.58 -60.97 120.78
C SER A 56 -20.93 -60.04 119.77
N LEU A 57 -20.29 -58.96 120.21
CA LEU A 57 -19.61 -57.98 119.36
C LEU A 57 -18.26 -58.54 118.91
N THR A 58 -17.52 -59.24 119.77
CA THR A 58 -16.32 -60.00 119.38
C THR A 58 -16.70 -61.11 118.40
N SER A 59 -17.79 -61.85 118.63
CA SER A 59 -18.32 -62.82 117.67
C SER A 59 -18.76 -62.14 116.37
N LEU A 60 -19.45 -61.01 116.41
CA LEU A 60 -19.85 -60.25 115.22
C LEU A 60 -18.62 -59.75 114.46
N THR A 61 -17.65 -59.14 115.13
CA THR A 61 -16.40 -58.69 114.50
C THR A 61 -15.61 -59.87 113.96
N HIS A 62 -15.59 -61.02 114.60
CA HIS A 62 -14.88 -62.20 114.10
C HIS A 62 -15.64 -62.86 112.92
N THR A 63 -16.97 -62.83 112.93
CA THR A 63 -17.81 -63.40 111.86
C THR A 63 -17.97 -62.46 110.67
N SER A 64 -17.96 -61.14 110.89
CA SER A 64 -18.21 -60.11 109.88
C SER A 64 -17.04 -59.13 109.65
N TYR A 65 -15.84 -59.39 110.19
CA TYR A 65 -14.60 -58.66 109.84
C TYR A 65 -14.36 -58.57 108.33
N PRO A 66 -14.60 -59.62 107.51
CA PRO A 66 -14.44 -59.52 106.07
C PRO A 66 -15.33 -58.43 105.45
N THR A 67 -16.52 -58.22 106.01
CA THR A 67 -17.48 -57.20 105.56
C THR A 67 -17.01 -55.78 105.92
N PHE A 68 -16.39 -55.60 107.09
CA PHE A 68 -15.81 -54.31 107.46
C PHE A 68 -14.57 -53.97 106.64
N LEU A 69 -13.72 -54.97 106.37
CA LEU A 69 -12.55 -54.78 105.52
C LEU A 69 -12.95 -54.44 104.09
N SER A 70 -13.97 -55.12 103.54
CA SER A 70 -14.50 -54.80 102.20
C SER A 70 -15.18 -53.43 102.16
N LEU A 71 -15.89 -53.03 103.21
CA LEU A 71 -16.50 -51.69 103.31
C LEU A 71 -15.43 -50.60 103.36
N HIS A 72 -14.35 -50.80 104.12
CA HIS A 72 -13.25 -49.84 104.16
C HIS A 72 -12.50 -49.77 102.82
N GLN A 73 -12.19 -50.92 102.21
CA GLN A 73 -11.56 -50.99 100.89
C GLN A 73 -12.40 -50.31 99.82
N THR A 74 -13.72 -50.57 99.79
CA THR A 74 -14.63 -49.93 98.82
C THR A 74 -14.75 -48.42 99.06
N THR A 75 -14.74 -47.98 100.32
CA THR A 75 -14.78 -46.54 100.65
C THR A 75 -13.49 -45.82 100.25
N ALA A 76 -12.31 -46.42 100.51
CA ALA A 76 -11.03 -45.85 100.12
C ALA A 76 -10.82 -45.88 98.59
N ALA A 77 -11.29 -46.93 97.92
CA ALA A 77 -11.32 -47.01 96.46
C ALA A 77 -12.26 -45.93 95.87
N LEU A 78 -13.41 -45.69 96.50
CA LEU A 78 -14.34 -44.65 96.07
C LEU A 78 -13.75 -43.24 96.23
N SER A 79 -13.12 -42.94 97.38
CA SER A 79 -12.52 -41.62 97.60
C SER A 79 -11.38 -41.34 96.61
N SER A 80 -10.47 -42.30 96.41
CA SER A 80 -9.39 -42.15 95.43
C SER A 80 -9.89 -42.04 93.99
N SER A 81 -10.95 -42.78 93.63
CA SER A 81 -11.60 -42.64 92.33
C SER A 81 -12.26 -41.26 92.16
N LEU A 82 -12.83 -40.70 93.22
CA LEU A 82 -13.45 -39.38 93.20
C LEU A 82 -12.40 -38.27 93.06
N ASP A 83 -11.26 -38.39 93.75
CA ASP A 83 -10.15 -37.45 93.65
C ASP A 83 -9.51 -37.48 92.25
N SER A 84 -9.34 -38.67 91.67
CA SER A 84 -8.89 -38.85 90.29
C SER A 84 -9.90 -38.27 89.29
N PHE A 85 -11.20 -38.49 89.53
CA PHE A 85 -12.26 -37.92 88.71
C PHE A 85 -12.27 -36.39 88.78
N GLN A 86 -12.15 -35.82 89.98
CA GLN A 86 -12.07 -34.37 90.18
C GLN A 86 -10.84 -33.77 89.49
N SER A 87 -9.68 -34.41 89.61
CA SER A 87 -8.45 -33.98 88.92
C SER A 87 -8.63 -34.02 87.41
N SER A 88 -9.22 -35.10 86.88
CA SER A 88 -9.52 -35.22 85.45
C SER A 88 -10.52 -34.17 84.97
N LEU A 89 -11.55 -33.87 85.78
CA LEU A 89 -12.56 -32.86 85.47
C LEU A 89 -11.96 -31.45 85.50
N ASN A 90 -11.08 -31.17 86.46
CA ASN A 90 -10.34 -29.90 86.48
C ASN A 90 -9.47 -29.76 85.24
N THR A 91 -8.65 -30.75 84.87
CA THR A 91 -7.84 -30.70 83.65
C THR A 91 -8.69 -30.52 82.39
N LEU A 92 -9.85 -31.17 82.33
CA LEU A 92 -10.80 -31.00 81.23
C LEU A 92 -11.32 -29.56 81.13
N VAL A 93 -11.70 -28.97 82.26
CA VAL A 93 -12.32 -27.65 82.31
C VAL A 93 -11.31 -26.52 82.13
N THR A 94 -10.13 -26.60 82.76
CA THR A 94 -9.17 -25.48 82.74
C THR A 94 -8.24 -25.47 81.53
N ASP A 95 -7.91 -26.63 80.95
CA ASP A 95 -6.87 -26.70 79.91
C ASP A 95 -7.42 -27.17 78.56
N SER A 96 -8.06 -28.35 78.52
CA SER A 96 -8.41 -28.94 77.22
C SER A 96 -9.62 -28.29 76.55
N LEU A 97 -10.64 -27.85 77.30
CA LEU A 97 -11.79 -27.14 76.70
C LEU A 97 -11.39 -25.78 76.09
N PRO A 98 -10.66 -24.90 76.79
CA PRO A 98 -10.21 -23.63 76.22
C PRO A 98 -9.21 -23.82 75.08
N ALA A 99 -8.29 -24.79 75.17
CA ALA A 99 -7.38 -25.10 74.06
C ALA A 99 -8.13 -25.60 72.82
N LEU A 100 -9.19 -26.39 73.00
CA LEU A 100 -10.07 -26.82 71.92
C LEU A 100 -10.81 -25.62 71.30
N GLU A 101 -11.38 -24.75 72.12
CA GLU A 101 -12.08 -23.54 71.65
C GLU A 101 -11.14 -22.62 70.85
N GLU A 102 -9.93 -22.37 71.38
CA GLU A 102 -8.92 -21.56 70.69
C GLU A 102 -8.49 -22.21 69.37
N SER A 103 -8.29 -23.53 69.34
CA SER A 103 -7.96 -24.25 68.11
C SER A 103 -9.10 -24.22 67.09
N ALA A 104 -10.36 -24.27 67.52
CA ALA A 104 -11.52 -24.17 66.66
C ALA A 104 -11.67 -22.77 66.06
N ALA A 105 -11.42 -21.72 66.85
CA ALA A 105 -11.40 -20.34 66.38
C ALA A 105 -10.27 -20.11 65.36
N ARG A 106 -9.04 -20.55 65.67
CA ARG A 106 -7.90 -20.47 64.75
C ARG A 106 -8.11 -21.31 63.48
N TRP A 107 -8.75 -22.48 63.60
CA TRP A 107 -9.10 -23.31 62.46
C TRP A 107 -10.06 -22.59 61.52
N ARG A 108 -11.07 -21.91 62.06
CA ARG A 108 -12.01 -21.11 61.26
C ARG A 108 -11.29 -20.03 60.45
N ASP A 109 -10.45 -19.21 61.08
CA ASP A 109 -9.73 -18.12 60.40
C ASP A 109 -8.76 -18.62 59.33
N ARG A 110 -8.08 -19.74 59.61
CA ARG A 110 -7.18 -20.38 58.64
C ARG A 110 -7.95 -21.00 57.48
N THR A 111 -9.08 -21.62 57.76
CA THR A 111 -9.88 -22.36 56.77
C THR A 111 -10.64 -21.39 55.87
N ASP A 112 -11.11 -20.24 56.37
CA ASP A 112 -11.89 -19.30 55.57
C ASP A 112 -11.10 -18.77 54.35
N LYS A 113 -9.82 -18.44 54.52
CA LYS A 113 -8.94 -18.06 53.39
C LYS A 113 -8.79 -19.19 52.37
N VAL A 114 -8.57 -20.41 52.85
CA VAL A 114 -8.43 -21.60 52.00
C VAL A 114 -9.75 -21.93 51.29
N LEU A 115 -10.89 -21.75 51.94
CA LEU A 115 -12.21 -21.95 51.36
C LEU A 115 -12.50 -20.92 50.27
N VAL A 116 -12.16 -19.65 50.50
CA VAL A 116 -12.27 -18.59 49.48
C VAL A 116 -11.40 -18.92 48.27
N ASP A 117 -10.15 -19.34 48.48
CA ASP A 117 -9.26 -19.69 47.37
C ASP A 117 -9.68 -20.98 46.66
N ARG A 118 -10.17 -21.99 47.40
CA ARG A 118 -10.79 -23.19 46.82
C ARG A 118 -12.05 -22.83 46.03
N GLN A 119 -12.87 -21.91 46.50
CA GLN A 119 -14.06 -21.45 45.81
C GLN A 119 -13.69 -20.73 44.51
N LYS A 120 -12.68 -19.84 44.54
CA LYS A 120 -12.14 -19.21 43.32
C LYS A 120 -11.61 -20.26 42.34
N ALA A 121 -10.78 -21.19 42.81
CA ALA A 121 -10.22 -22.26 41.98
C ALA A 121 -11.31 -23.17 41.40
N ARG A 122 -12.36 -23.47 42.16
CA ARG A 122 -13.52 -24.24 41.70
C ARG A 122 -14.28 -23.49 40.62
N VAL A 123 -14.54 -22.19 40.79
CA VAL A 123 -15.21 -21.37 39.76
C VAL A 123 -14.38 -21.31 38.47
N VAL A 124 -13.06 -21.16 38.59
CA VAL A 124 -12.16 -21.21 37.43
C VAL A 124 -12.17 -22.58 36.76
N LEU A 125 -12.15 -23.68 37.53
CA LEU A 125 -12.21 -25.03 36.99
C LEU A 125 -13.55 -25.29 36.28
N GLU A 126 -14.66 -24.82 36.83
CA GLU A 126 -16.00 -24.98 36.25
C GLU A 126 -16.19 -24.14 34.97
N GLN A 127 -15.50 -23.00 34.82
CA GLN A 127 -15.58 -22.14 33.63
C GLN A 127 -14.33 -22.20 32.74
N HIS A 128 -13.42 -23.13 32.98
CA HIS A 128 -12.12 -23.17 32.32
C HIS A 128 -12.25 -23.31 30.80
N ASP A 129 -13.19 -24.15 30.33
CA ASP A 129 -13.41 -24.36 28.90
C ASP A 129 -13.82 -23.06 28.22
N LYS A 130 -14.75 -22.29 28.82
CA LYS A 130 -15.20 -21.02 28.25
C LYS A 130 -14.09 -19.95 28.23
N ILE A 131 -13.21 -19.96 29.24
CA ILE A 131 -12.05 -19.06 29.28
C ILE A 131 -11.05 -19.46 28.18
N ARG A 132 -10.80 -20.76 27.99
CA ARG A 132 -9.98 -21.26 26.88
C ARG A 132 -10.56 -20.81 25.54
N ASP A 133 -11.84 -21.04 25.30
CA ASP A 133 -12.51 -20.67 24.05
C ASP A 133 -12.41 -19.17 23.78
N LEU A 134 -12.50 -18.32 24.81
CA LEU A 134 -12.32 -16.87 24.70
C LEU A 134 -10.89 -16.48 24.31
N LEU A 135 -9.88 -17.16 24.87
CA LEU A 135 -8.47 -16.93 24.57
C LEU A 135 -8.07 -17.50 23.21
N GLU A 136 -8.82 -18.45 22.66
CA GLU A 136 -8.60 -19.02 21.32
C GLU A 136 -9.13 -18.11 20.19
N ILE A 137 -10.05 -17.17 20.48
CA ILE A 137 -10.67 -16.31 19.45
C ILE A 137 -9.62 -15.58 18.58
N PRO A 138 -8.60 -14.90 19.11
CA PRO A 138 -7.62 -14.20 18.27
C PRO A 138 -6.84 -15.15 17.35
N MET A 139 -6.51 -16.34 17.84
CA MET A 139 -5.83 -17.38 17.06
C MET A 139 -6.70 -17.96 15.96
N LEU A 140 -8.00 -18.14 16.24
CA LEU A 140 -8.96 -18.58 15.25
C LEU A 140 -9.16 -17.51 14.17
N ILE A 141 -9.18 -16.22 14.55
CA ILE A 141 -9.22 -15.11 13.58
C ILE A 141 -7.96 -15.12 12.71
N ASP A 142 -6.76 -15.21 13.27
CA ASP A 142 -5.53 -15.25 12.46
C ASP A 142 -5.51 -16.43 11.47
N THR A 143 -5.93 -17.61 11.94
CA THR A 143 -6.04 -18.81 11.09
C THR A 143 -7.08 -18.61 9.97
N SER A 144 -8.24 -18.03 10.28
CA SER A 144 -9.29 -17.73 9.30
C SER A 144 -8.84 -16.70 8.25
N VAL A 145 -8.07 -15.69 8.66
CA VAL A 145 -7.49 -14.66 7.78
C VAL A 145 -6.46 -15.28 6.84
N ARG A 146 -5.56 -16.12 7.36
CA ARG A 146 -4.56 -16.85 6.56
C ARG A 146 -5.21 -17.78 5.52
N ASN A 147 -6.35 -18.37 5.85
CA ASN A 147 -7.11 -19.26 4.96
C ASN A 147 -8.06 -18.51 4.01
N GLY A 148 -8.22 -17.19 4.15
CA GLY A 148 -9.11 -16.37 3.32
C GLY A 148 -10.60 -16.44 3.68
N TYR A 149 -10.94 -16.96 4.87
CA TYR A 149 -12.31 -17.02 5.43
C TYR A 149 -12.68 -15.73 6.17
N PHE A 150 -12.65 -14.60 5.45
CA PHE A 150 -12.87 -13.27 6.03
C PHE A 150 -14.26 -13.04 6.66
N ALA A 151 -15.28 -13.78 6.21
CA ALA A 151 -16.63 -13.67 6.77
C ALA A 151 -16.71 -14.18 8.22
N GLU A 152 -16.03 -15.30 8.49
CA GLU A 152 -15.96 -15.91 9.82
C GLU A 152 -15.07 -15.10 10.75
N ALA A 153 -13.95 -14.57 10.25
CA ALA A 153 -13.10 -13.63 10.97
C ALA A 153 -13.90 -12.43 11.51
N LEU A 154 -14.77 -11.86 10.67
CA LEU A 154 -15.60 -10.70 11.04
C LEU A 154 -16.72 -11.05 12.02
N SER A 155 -17.33 -12.24 11.93
CA SER A 155 -18.35 -12.66 12.89
C SER A 155 -17.74 -12.93 14.27
N LEU A 156 -16.56 -13.55 14.33
CA LEU A 156 -15.79 -13.75 15.56
C LEU A 156 -15.40 -12.42 16.20
N ALA A 157 -14.95 -11.46 15.38
CA ALA A 157 -14.65 -10.11 15.83
C ALA A 157 -15.87 -9.35 16.38
N ALA A 158 -17.05 -9.54 15.78
CA ALA A 158 -18.29 -8.96 16.27
C ALA A 158 -18.72 -9.58 17.61
N HIS A 159 -18.54 -10.90 17.75
CA HIS A 159 -18.78 -11.61 19.02
C HIS A 159 -17.84 -11.16 20.14
N ALA A 160 -16.54 -10.99 19.87
CA ALA A 160 -15.59 -10.47 20.85
C ALA A 160 -15.95 -9.04 21.30
N ARG A 161 -16.43 -8.20 20.38
CA ARG A 161 -16.92 -6.84 20.68
C ARG A 161 -18.24 -6.81 21.45
N SER A 162 -19.17 -7.72 21.19
CA SER A 162 -20.42 -7.77 21.95
C SER A 162 -20.19 -8.19 23.41
N LEU A 163 -19.18 -9.04 23.66
CA LEU A 163 -18.80 -9.45 25.01
C LEU A 163 -18.24 -8.29 25.84
N SER A 164 -17.53 -7.33 25.22
CA SER A 164 -16.97 -6.16 25.91
C SER A 164 -17.96 -5.03 26.17
N ALA A 165 -19.18 -5.10 25.61
CA ALA A 165 -20.26 -4.16 25.88
C ALA A 165 -20.89 -4.32 27.27
N ALA A 166 -20.46 -5.30 28.06
CA ALA A 166 -20.91 -5.50 29.45
C ALA A 166 -20.48 -4.33 30.36
N LYS A 167 -21.32 -4.00 31.36
CA LYS A 167 -21.21 -2.79 32.21
C LYS A 167 -19.88 -2.65 32.99
N ASN A 168 -19.12 -3.74 33.18
CA ASN A 168 -17.78 -3.76 33.78
C ASN A 168 -16.95 -4.91 33.15
N PRO A 169 -16.21 -4.68 32.05
CA PRO A 169 -15.42 -5.73 31.42
C PRO A 169 -14.14 -6.03 32.22
N PRO A 170 -13.76 -7.31 32.39
CA PRO A 170 -12.49 -7.67 33.03
C PRO A 170 -11.29 -7.26 32.16
N LEU A 171 -10.14 -6.97 32.77
CA LEU A 171 -8.92 -6.53 32.07
C LEU A 171 -8.46 -7.52 30.97
N ILE A 172 -8.67 -8.82 31.17
CA ILE A 172 -8.34 -9.87 30.20
C ILE A 172 -9.12 -9.65 28.90
N LEU A 173 -10.38 -9.23 28.98
CA LEU A 173 -11.21 -8.99 27.80
C LEU A 173 -10.73 -7.79 26.98
N ASN A 174 -10.18 -6.77 27.64
CA ASN A 174 -9.55 -5.64 26.94
C ASN A 174 -8.28 -6.08 26.20
N SER A 175 -7.48 -6.98 26.80
CA SER A 175 -6.33 -7.59 26.14
C SER A 175 -6.73 -8.40 24.91
N VAL A 176 -7.73 -9.29 25.05
CA VAL A 176 -8.27 -10.08 23.94
C VAL A 176 -8.82 -9.18 22.85
N LEU A 177 -9.54 -8.11 23.20
CA LEU A 177 -10.07 -7.16 22.22
C LEU A 177 -8.96 -6.43 21.46
N SER A 178 -7.89 -6.03 22.14
CA SER A 178 -6.71 -5.43 21.50
C SER A 178 -6.04 -6.41 20.51
N GLU A 179 -5.95 -7.69 20.86
CA GLU A 179 -5.38 -8.72 19.98
C GLU A 179 -6.30 -9.00 18.79
N VAL A 180 -7.62 -9.05 18.99
CA VAL A 180 -8.62 -9.15 17.92
C VAL A 180 -8.51 -7.96 16.97
N GLN A 181 -8.36 -6.73 17.48
CA GLN A 181 -8.15 -5.54 16.66
C GLN A 181 -6.86 -5.64 15.83
N HIS A 182 -5.78 -6.17 16.43
CA HIS A 182 -4.53 -6.43 15.71
C HIS A 182 -4.74 -7.43 14.56
N SER A 183 -5.43 -8.55 14.79
CA SER A 183 -5.73 -9.54 13.76
C SER A 183 -6.63 -8.99 12.64
N ILE A 184 -7.61 -8.15 12.97
CA ILE A 184 -8.43 -7.43 11.95
C ILE A 184 -7.59 -6.44 11.14
N THR A 185 -6.61 -5.78 11.78
CA THR A 185 -5.68 -4.89 11.08
C THR A 185 -4.78 -5.68 10.11
N ASN A 186 -4.34 -6.88 10.50
CA ASN A 186 -3.61 -7.78 9.61
C ASN A 186 -4.49 -8.25 8.43
N MET A 187 -5.77 -8.51 8.67
CA MET A 187 -6.74 -8.78 7.61
C MET A 187 -6.88 -7.59 6.64
N LEU A 188 -6.96 -6.37 7.16
CA LEU A 188 -7.00 -5.15 6.34
C LEU A 188 -5.77 -5.06 5.43
N LEU A 189 -4.57 -5.24 6.00
CA LEU A 189 -3.32 -5.23 5.24
C LEU A 189 -3.30 -6.31 4.16
N SER A 190 -3.79 -7.52 4.46
CA SER A 190 -3.91 -8.60 3.49
C SER A 190 -4.85 -8.23 2.33
N LEU A 191 -6.03 -7.68 2.65
CA LEU A 191 -7.00 -7.23 1.64
C LEU A 191 -6.44 -6.07 0.79
N LEU A 192 -5.77 -5.09 1.39
CA LEU A 192 -5.10 -4.02 0.65
C LEU A 192 -3.98 -4.58 -0.24
N ALA A 193 -3.17 -5.52 0.26
CA ALA A 193 -2.16 -6.20 -0.56
C ALA A 193 -2.79 -6.90 -1.77
N THR A 194 -4.00 -7.46 -1.66
CA THR A 194 -4.71 -8.01 -2.82
C THR A 194 -5.12 -6.95 -3.86
N LEU A 195 -5.34 -5.69 -3.46
CA LEU A 195 -5.62 -4.60 -4.40
C LEU A 195 -4.34 -4.16 -5.15
N HIS A 196 -3.18 -4.29 -4.51
CA HIS A 196 -1.87 -3.95 -5.05
C HIS A 196 -1.24 -5.08 -5.91
N ASP A 197 -1.93 -6.21 -6.09
CA ASP A 197 -1.43 -7.35 -6.86
C ASP A 197 -1.88 -7.26 -8.34
N PRO A 198 -0.94 -7.15 -9.31
CA PRO A 198 -1.27 -7.00 -10.73
C PRO A 198 -1.94 -8.25 -11.32
N SER A 199 -1.75 -9.44 -10.73
CA SER A 199 -2.22 -10.70 -11.30
C SER A 199 -3.71 -11.00 -11.02
N ARG A 200 -4.33 -10.25 -10.11
CA ARG A 200 -5.68 -10.56 -9.62
C ARG A 200 -6.77 -10.04 -10.55
N LYS A 201 -7.67 -10.96 -10.89
CA LYS A 201 -8.87 -10.72 -11.72
C LYS A 201 -9.98 -10.03 -10.91
N LEU A 202 -10.91 -9.41 -11.65
CA LEU A 202 -12.08 -8.70 -11.12
C LEU A 202 -12.82 -9.40 -9.96
N PRO A 203 -13.10 -10.73 -9.98
CA PRO A 203 -13.85 -11.37 -8.89
C PRO A 203 -13.12 -11.32 -7.54
N ALA A 204 -11.79 -11.43 -7.54
CA ALA A 204 -10.99 -11.39 -6.32
C ALA A 204 -10.98 -9.97 -5.72
N LEU A 205 -10.84 -8.95 -6.58
CA LEU A 205 -10.88 -7.54 -6.18
C LEU A 205 -12.25 -7.17 -5.63
N TRP A 206 -13.30 -7.60 -6.32
CA TRP A 206 -14.68 -7.37 -5.89
C TRP A 206 -14.94 -8.00 -4.52
N LYS A 207 -14.43 -9.23 -4.29
CA LYS A 207 -14.52 -9.89 -2.98
C LYS A 207 -13.76 -9.08 -1.92
N ALA A 208 -12.54 -8.64 -2.22
CA ALA A 208 -11.73 -7.84 -1.31
C ALA A 208 -12.41 -6.52 -0.93
N VAL A 209 -12.86 -5.74 -1.92
CA VAL A 209 -13.58 -4.47 -1.72
C VAL A 209 -14.86 -4.70 -0.90
N ASN A 210 -15.60 -5.77 -1.15
CA ASN A 210 -16.79 -6.09 -0.34
C ASN A 210 -16.48 -6.39 1.13
N PHE A 211 -15.35 -7.02 1.42
CA PHE A 211 -14.93 -7.23 2.80
C PHE A 211 -14.42 -5.92 3.42
N LEU A 212 -13.70 -5.08 2.68
CA LEU A 212 -13.31 -3.73 3.15
C LEU A 212 -14.53 -2.88 3.52
N ARG A 213 -15.61 -2.93 2.73
CA ARG A 213 -16.90 -2.28 3.05
C ARG A 213 -17.50 -2.77 4.37
N LYS A 214 -17.34 -4.06 4.70
CA LYS A 214 -17.87 -4.67 5.93
C LYS A 214 -17.03 -4.38 7.18
N MET A 215 -15.77 -3.97 7.01
CA MET A 215 -14.85 -3.77 8.13
C MET A 215 -15.07 -2.43 8.86
N ASP A 216 -15.83 -1.49 8.30
CA ASP A 216 -16.16 -0.17 8.88
C ASP A 216 -14.94 0.65 9.37
N VAL A 217 -13.74 0.35 8.86
CA VAL A 217 -12.48 1.03 9.27
C VAL A 217 -12.41 2.46 8.72
N PHE A 218 -13.08 2.74 7.60
CA PHE A 218 -12.98 3.99 6.85
C PHE A 218 -14.03 5.06 7.26
N GLY A 219 -14.82 4.82 8.31
CA GLY A 219 -15.93 5.71 8.70
C GLY A 219 -15.57 6.91 9.59
N HIS A 220 -14.34 6.99 10.10
CA HIS A 220 -14.03 7.89 11.23
C HIS A 220 -13.70 9.35 10.86
N ASP A 221 -13.45 9.68 9.59
CA ASP A 221 -12.76 10.93 9.21
C ASP A 221 -13.63 11.96 8.45
N GLY A 222 -14.96 11.87 8.58
CA GLY A 222 -15.90 12.81 7.94
C GLY A 222 -16.00 12.72 6.40
N VAL A 223 -15.05 12.04 5.75
CA VAL A 223 -15.07 11.63 4.34
C VAL A 223 -15.92 10.36 4.19
N GLN A 224 -16.68 10.26 3.10
CA GLN A 224 -17.50 9.08 2.84
C GLN A 224 -16.62 7.80 2.79
N PRO A 225 -17.00 6.72 3.50
CA PRO A 225 -16.17 5.51 3.59
C PRO A 225 -15.95 4.87 2.21
N GLU A 226 -16.90 5.01 1.29
CA GLU A 226 -16.80 4.50 -0.09
C GLU A 226 -15.71 5.23 -0.90
N GLU A 227 -15.54 6.54 -0.70
CA GLU A 227 -14.50 7.33 -1.39
C GLU A 227 -13.09 6.90 -0.96
N GLN A 228 -12.90 6.61 0.32
CA GLN A 228 -11.61 6.15 0.85
C GLN A 228 -11.24 4.76 0.31
N ILE A 229 -12.21 3.85 0.20
CA ILE A 229 -12.00 2.53 -0.40
C ILE A 229 -11.71 2.66 -1.90
N ALA A 230 -12.43 3.54 -2.59
CA ALA A 230 -12.21 3.84 -4.01
C ALA A 230 -10.80 4.42 -4.25
N LEU A 231 -10.33 5.32 -3.37
CA LEU A 231 -8.97 5.86 -3.40
C LEU A 231 -7.91 4.78 -3.14
N ALA A 232 -8.11 3.92 -2.13
CA ALA A 232 -7.21 2.82 -1.84
C ALA A 232 -7.12 1.83 -3.02
N PHE A 233 -8.26 1.57 -3.68
CA PHE A 233 -8.29 0.77 -4.91
C PHE A 233 -7.49 1.42 -6.04
N LEU A 234 -7.74 2.70 -6.33
CA LEU A 234 -7.05 3.42 -7.41
C LEU A 234 -5.54 3.53 -7.14
N GLY A 235 -5.14 3.87 -5.91
CA GLY A 235 -3.75 3.96 -5.51
C GLY A 235 -3.02 2.62 -5.58
N GLY A 236 -3.67 1.53 -5.15
CA GLY A 236 -3.11 0.18 -5.27
C GLY A 236 -2.92 -0.24 -6.72
N ARG A 237 -3.94 -0.01 -7.56
CA ARG A 237 -3.87 -0.31 -8.99
C ARG A 237 -2.88 0.56 -9.75
N GLU A 238 -2.73 1.82 -9.36
CA GLU A 238 -1.72 2.71 -9.91
C GLU A 238 -0.30 2.23 -9.58
N ALA A 239 -0.06 1.75 -8.36
CA ALA A 239 1.23 1.14 -8.01
C ALA A 239 1.53 -0.09 -8.90
N CYS A 240 0.52 -0.92 -9.20
CA CYS A 240 0.67 -2.02 -10.17
C CYS A 240 1.03 -1.50 -11.57
N LEU A 241 0.27 -0.51 -12.07
CA LEU A 241 0.49 0.10 -13.37
C LEU A 241 1.92 0.65 -13.49
N LYS A 242 2.38 1.38 -12.47
CA LYS A 242 3.73 1.90 -12.40
C LYS A 242 4.77 0.79 -12.51
N GLY A 243 4.64 -0.28 -11.71
CA GLY A 243 5.57 -1.42 -11.75
C GLY A 243 5.64 -2.10 -13.12
N LEU A 244 4.52 -2.18 -13.85
CA LEU A 244 4.47 -2.76 -15.19
C LEU A 244 5.05 -1.84 -16.27
N LEU A 245 4.87 -0.52 -16.12
CA LEU A 245 5.41 0.48 -17.05
C LEU A 245 6.91 0.74 -16.85
N GLU A 246 7.46 0.43 -15.68
CA GLU A 246 8.88 0.64 -15.39
C GLU A 246 9.81 -0.12 -16.35
N GLY A 247 9.46 -1.33 -16.77
CA GLY A 247 10.27 -2.11 -17.71
C GLY A 247 10.40 -1.39 -19.07
N PRO A 248 9.29 -1.19 -19.79
CA PRO A 248 9.30 -0.45 -21.07
C PRO A 248 9.84 0.98 -20.95
N LEU A 249 9.62 1.65 -19.81
CA LEU A 249 10.16 3.00 -19.58
C LEU A 249 11.70 3.00 -19.50
N ARG A 250 12.30 2.01 -18.84
CA ARG A 250 13.76 1.87 -18.76
C ARG A 250 14.37 1.62 -20.14
N ASP A 251 13.71 0.82 -20.97
CA ASP A 251 14.14 0.56 -22.35
C ASP A 251 14.21 1.87 -23.16
N ILE A 252 13.14 2.68 -23.09
CA ILE A 252 13.08 4.02 -23.70
C ILE A 252 14.17 4.94 -23.15
N GLN A 253 14.32 5.03 -21.82
CA GLN A 253 15.29 5.92 -21.18
C GLN A 253 16.73 5.53 -21.48
N ARG A 254 17.03 4.25 -21.66
CA ARG A 254 18.35 3.76 -22.04
C ARG A 254 18.75 4.26 -23.43
N LEU A 255 17.82 4.27 -24.39
CA LEU A 255 18.06 4.78 -25.73
C LEU A 255 18.22 6.31 -25.72
N ILE A 256 17.39 7.02 -24.95
CA ILE A 256 17.49 8.49 -24.83
C ILE A 256 18.79 8.92 -24.12
N GLY A 257 19.20 8.22 -23.07
CA GLY A 257 20.37 8.57 -22.24
C GLY A 257 21.70 8.50 -22.97
N ASN A 258 21.79 7.76 -24.08
CA ASN A 258 22.99 7.62 -24.91
C ASN A 258 23.14 8.77 -25.95
N SER A 259 22.54 9.94 -25.66
CA SER A 259 22.35 11.11 -26.54
C SER A 259 23.64 11.70 -27.16
N GLY A 260 24.18 11.01 -28.16
CA GLY A 260 25.16 11.53 -29.12
C GLY A 260 24.72 11.17 -30.53
N SER A 261 23.57 11.71 -30.97
CA SER A 261 22.93 11.44 -32.27
C SER A 261 22.41 10.01 -32.45
N LEU A 262 21.12 9.81 -32.16
CA LEU A 262 20.42 8.55 -32.44
C LEU A 262 20.49 8.22 -33.94
N GLY A 263 21.06 7.07 -34.27
CA GLY A 263 21.07 6.54 -35.63
C GLY A 263 19.66 6.15 -36.11
N GLU A 264 19.48 5.94 -37.41
CA GLU A 264 18.17 5.54 -37.98
C GLU A 264 17.63 4.27 -37.32
N LYS A 265 18.48 3.28 -37.05
CA LYS A 265 18.10 2.03 -36.38
C LYS A 265 17.63 2.25 -34.95
N GLU A 266 18.30 3.10 -34.19
CA GLU A 266 17.94 3.39 -32.80
C GLU A 266 16.61 4.16 -32.73
N ARG A 267 16.31 4.99 -33.74
CA ARG A 267 15.00 5.67 -33.87
C ARG A 267 13.88 4.68 -34.16
N GLU A 268 14.14 3.65 -34.97
CA GLU A 268 13.18 2.57 -35.22
C GLU A 268 12.94 1.74 -33.95
N GLU A 269 14.00 1.34 -33.24
CA GLU A 269 13.90 0.65 -31.95
C GLU A 269 13.13 1.47 -30.92
N LEU A 270 13.43 2.77 -30.80
CA LEU A 270 12.68 3.69 -29.94
C LEU A 270 11.19 3.77 -30.32
N ALA A 271 10.85 3.73 -31.61
CA ALA A 271 9.46 3.70 -32.07
C ALA A 271 8.75 2.40 -31.67
N LEU A 272 9.46 1.27 -31.72
CA LEU A 272 8.93 -0.03 -31.29
C LEU A 272 8.67 -0.04 -29.77
N ASP A 273 9.63 0.47 -28.99
CA ASP A 273 9.52 0.55 -27.54
C ASP A 273 8.42 1.52 -27.09
N LEU A 274 8.27 2.66 -27.77
CA LEU A 274 7.16 3.56 -27.53
C LEU A 274 5.81 2.89 -27.82
N ARG A 275 5.69 2.14 -28.91
CA ARG A 275 4.45 1.41 -29.24
C ARG A 275 4.13 0.39 -28.16
N LYS A 276 5.13 -0.39 -27.72
CA LYS A 276 5.01 -1.36 -26.63
C LYS A 276 4.58 -0.69 -25.33
N TYR A 277 5.16 0.47 -25.01
CA TYR A 277 4.77 1.27 -23.85
C TYR A 277 3.29 1.70 -23.92
N ILE A 278 2.86 2.25 -25.06
CA ILE A 278 1.47 2.68 -25.27
C ILE A 278 0.52 1.48 -25.15
N ASP A 279 0.89 0.30 -25.66
CA ASP A 279 0.07 -0.91 -25.59
C ASP A 279 -0.08 -1.45 -24.15
N VAL A 280 1.01 -1.52 -23.39
CA VAL A 280 0.95 -1.92 -21.97
C VAL A 280 0.13 -0.91 -21.17
N TRP A 281 0.37 0.39 -21.38
CA TRP A 281 -0.36 1.46 -20.70
C TRP A 281 -1.86 1.39 -20.99
N ARG A 282 -2.28 1.32 -22.27
CA ARG A 282 -3.71 1.34 -22.64
C ARG A 282 -4.46 0.11 -22.13
N GLU A 283 -3.82 -1.06 -22.12
CA GLU A 283 -4.46 -2.31 -21.67
C GLU A 283 -4.77 -2.24 -20.18
N HIS A 284 -3.76 -1.91 -19.37
CA HIS A 284 -3.90 -1.86 -17.91
C HIS A 284 -4.74 -0.67 -17.46
N PHE A 285 -4.60 0.49 -18.11
CA PHE A 285 -5.47 1.63 -17.83
C PHE A 285 -6.94 1.29 -18.13
N ASN A 286 -7.23 0.59 -19.23
CA ASN A 286 -8.59 0.14 -19.54
C ASN A 286 -9.13 -0.84 -18.51
N ASP A 287 -8.30 -1.78 -18.06
CA ASP A 287 -8.67 -2.73 -17.01
C ASP A 287 -9.02 -2.00 -15.71
N ILE A 288 -8.21 -1.02 -15.27
CA ILE A 288 -8.48 -0.23 -14.06
C ILE A 288 -9.78 0.56 -14.19
N VAL A 289 -9.99 1.27 -15.30
CA VAL A 289 -11.22 2.06 -15.53
C VAL A 289 -12.45 1.17 -15.56
N THR A 290 -12.36 0.00 -16.21
CA THR A 290 -13.47 -0.97 -16.28
C THR A 290 -13.74 -1.57 -14.90
N GLN A 291 -12.71 -2.02 -14.19
CA GLN A 291 -12.84 -2.57 -12.84
C GLN A 291 -13.44 -1.55 -11.86
N PHE A 292 -12.97 -0.30 -11.91
CA PHE A 292 -13.52 0.77 -11.08
C PHE A 292 -15.01 1.00 -11.40
N SER A 293 -15.34 1.10 -12.69
CA SER A 293 -16.72 1.31 -13.14
C SER A 293 -17.64 0.18 -12.66
N THR A 294 -17.24 -1.08 -12.81
CA THR A 294 -18.04 -2.23 -12.37
C THR A 294 -18.13 -2.36 -10.84
N ILE A 295 -17.06 -2.07 -10.09
CA ILE A 295 -17.05 -2.25 -8.63
C ILE A 295 -17.78 -1.11 -7.90
N PHE A 296 -17.68 0.12 -8.40
CA PHE A 296 -18.11 1.34 -7.70
C PHE A 296 -19.25 2.09 -8.39
N LEU A 297 -19.31 2.12 -9.73
CA LEU A 297 -20.28 2.94 -10.48
C LEU A 297 -21.55 2.15 -10.87
N GLU A 298 -21.42 0.92 -11.34
CA GLU A 298 -22.55 0.06 -11.75
C GLU A 298 -23.36 -0.49 -10.55
N ARG A 299 -22.82 -0.39 -9.34
CA ARG A 299 -23.33 -1.09 -8.15
C ARG A 299 -24.11 -0.21 -7.16
N SER A 300 -24.61 0.95 -7.58
CA SER A 300 -25.52 1.76 -6.76
C SER A 300 -26.98 1.40 -7.06
N PRO A 301 -27.84 1.19 -6.04
CA PRO A 301 -28.60 -0.05 -5.92
C PRO A 301 -30.01 0.00 -6.52
N ALA A 302 -30.38 -1.07 -7.25
CA ALA A 302 -31.77 -1.49 -7.48
C ALA A 302 -32.45 -2.05 -6.21
N THR A 303 -31.98 -1.69 -5.01
CA THR A 303 -32.48 -2.18 -3.71
C THR A 303 -32.68 -1.08 -2.68
N ALA A 304 -32.48 0.21 -3.02
CA ALA A 304 -32.89 1.32 -2.17
C ALA A 304 -34.25 1.87 -2.64
N ALA A 305 -35.21 1.93 -1.72
CA ALA A 305 -36.47 2.64 -1.93
C ALA A 305 -36.20 4.11 -2.35
N PRO A 306 -37.09 4.74 -3.13
CA PRO A 306 -36.81 5.98 -3.89
C PRO A 306 -36.79 7.28 -3.07
N THR A 307 -36.34 7.28 -1.80
CA THR A 307 -36.54 8.44 -0.89
C THR A 307 -35.28 9.13 -0.37
N THR A 308 -34.08 8.81 -0.83
CA THR A 308 -32.87 9.60 -0.53
C THR A 308 -32.02 9.83 -1.78
N PRO A 309 -31.62 11.08 -2.10
CA PRO A 309 -30.81 11.37 -3.28
C PRO A 309 -29.46 10.65 -3.16
N SER A 310 -29.07 9.97 -4.24
CA SER A 310 -27.87 9.17 -4.41
C SER A 310 -26.57 9.99 -4.40
N ARG A 311 -26.26 10.65 -3.28
CA ARG A 311 -25.02 11.44 -3.08
C ARG A 311 -23.69 10.69 -3.28
N PRO A 312 -23.53 9.37 -3.02
CA PRO A 312 -22.24 8.69 -3.18
C PRO A 312 -21.74 8.62 -4.64
N LEU A 313 -22.65 8.57 -5.62
CA LEU A 313 -22.25 8.50 -7.03
C LEU A 313 -21.69 9.82 -7.54
N GLU A 314 -22.19 10.94 -7.03
CA GLU A 314 -21.80 12.29 -7.46
C GLU A 314 -20.34 12.61 -7.11
N SER A 315 -19.76 12.00 -6.07
CA SER A 315 -18.36 12.20 -5.69
C SER A 315 -17.39 11.20 -6.34
N LEU A 316 -17.86 9.99 -6.68
CA LEU A 316 -17.03 8.94 -7.28
C LEU A 316 -16.71 9.19 -8.77
N HIS A 317 -17.63 9.80 -9.52
CA HIS A 317 -17.36 10.18 -10.92
C HIS A 317 -16.21 11.20 -11.05
N PRO A 318 -16.21 12.33 -10.30
CA PRO A 318 -15.08 13.26 -10.27
C PRO A 318 -13.77 12.60 -9.85
N LEU A 319 -13.81 11.60 -8.96
CA LEU A 319 -12.62 10.87 -8.53
C LEU A 319 -12.00 10.09 -9.70
N LEU A 320 -12.81 9.36 -10.48
CA LEU A 320 -12.35 8.67 -11.68
C LEU A 320 -11.79 9.67 -12.71
N THR A 321 -12.47 10.79 -12.95
CA THR A 321 -11.99 11.83 -13.87
C THR A 321 -10.65 12.42 -13.41
N ARG A 322 -10.50 12.72 -12.11
CA ARG A 322 -9.22 13.21 -11.56
C ARG A 322 -8.11 12.18 -11.71
N TYR A 323 -8.39 10.92 -11.39
CA TYR A 323 -7.44 9.82 -11.53
C TYR A 323 -6.97 9.64 -12.98
N THR A 324 -7.90 9.64 -13.93
CA THR A 324 -7.57 9.44 -15.35
C THR A 324 -6.71 10.58 -15.90
N THR A 325 -6.99 11.82 -15.49
CA THR A 325 -6.16 12.98 -15.82
C THR A 325 -4.78 12.87 -15.16
N HIS A 326 -4.72 12.42 -13.90
CA HIS A 326 -3.48 12.16 -13.20
C HIS A 326 -2.61 11.14 -13.95
N VAL A 327 -3.15 9.96 -14.27
CA VAL A 327 -2.44 8.89 -15.01
C VAL A 327 -1.92 9.39 -16.36
N LEU A 328 -2.72 10.17 -17.10
CA LEU A 328 -2.27 10.78 -18.36
C LEU A 328 -1.10 11.74 -18.14
N SER A 329 -1.19 12.61 -17.13
CA SER A 329 -0.17 13.61 -16.81
C SER A 329 1.11 13.04 -16.22
N THR A 330 1.02 11.93 -15.48
CA THR A 330 2.14 11.33 -14.74
C THR A 330 2.87 10.28 -15.58
N HIS A 331 2.13 9.45 -16.32
CA HIS A 331 2.71 8.30 -17.02
C HIS A 331 2.80 8.50 -18.54
N LEU A 332 1.78 9.07 -19.19
CA LEU A 332 1.76 9.13 -20.65
C LEU A 332 2.46 10.38 -21.21
N PHE A 333 2.03 11.58 -20.81
CA PHE A 333 2.53 12.83 -21.40
C PHE A 333 4.03 13.08 -21.21
N PRO A 334 4.64 12.79 -20.04
CA PRO A 334 6.08 12.99 -19.87
C PRO A 334 6.89 12.14 -20.85
N VAL A 335 6.52 10.86 -20.99
CA VAL A 335 7.17 9.93 -21.93
C VAL A 335 7.01 10.39 -23.36
N LEU A 336 5.79 10.77 -23.78
CA LEU A 336 5.54 11.31 -25.12
C LEU A 336 6.33 12.59 -25.38
N SER A 337 6.39 13.52 -24.42
CA SER A 337 7.09 14.80 -24.59
C SER A 337 8.60 14.64 -24.78
N GLN A 338 9.19 13.59 -24.21
CA GLN A 338 10.63 13.27 -24.33
C GLN A 338 10.94 12.43 -25.57
N THR A 339 10.06 11.50 -25.93
CA THR A 339 10.29 10.54 -27.02
C THR A 339 9.93 11.07 -28.40
N LEU A 340 8.81 11.78 -28.54
CA LEU A 340 8.29 12.22 -29.84
C LEU A 340 9.25 13.12 -30.63
N PRO A 341 10.01 14.07 -30.02
CA PRO A 341 10.97 14.89 -30.76
C PRO A 341 12.12 14.10 -31.40
N LEU A 342 12.40 12.88 -30.92
CA LEU A 342 13.50 12.04 -31.40
C LEU A 342 13.08 11.06 -32.51
N LEU A 343 11.77 10.98 -32.78
CA LEU A 343 11.18 10.05 -33.73
C LEU A 343 11.05 10.67 -35.12
N THR A 344 10.93 9.80 -36.13
CA THR A 344 10.66 10.21 -37.51
C THR A 344 9.18 10.53 -37.72
N LEU A 345 8.86 11.37 -38.72
CA LEU A 345 7.47 11.73 -39.06
C LEU A 345 6.52 10.51 -39.21
N PRO A 346 6.89 9.40 -39.89
CA PRO A 346 6.03 8.23 -39.99
C PRO A 346 5.77 7.53 -38.65
N ALA A 347 6.78 7.49 -37.77
CA ALA A 347 6.64 6.91 -36.43
C ALA A 347 5.71 7.78 -35.55
N ILE A 348 5.83 9.11 -35.64
CA ILE A 348 4.92 10.06 -34.98
C ILE A 348 3.48 9.87 -35.46
N ALA A 349 3.27 9.70 -36.78
CA ALA A 349 1.93 9.43 -37.34
C ALA A 349 1.31 8.13 -36.81
N THR A 350 2.13 7.09 -36.65
CA THR A 350 1.70 5.80 -36.10
C THR A 350 1.30 5.95 -34.62
N ALA A 351 2.11 6.64 -33.81
CA ALA A 351 1.81 6.91 -32.41
C ALA A 351 0.54 7.76 -32.26
N LEU A 352 0.36 8.81 -33.07
CA LEU A 352 -0.84 9.64 -33.06
C LEU A 352 -2.10 8.82 -33.36
N ARG A 353 -2.05 7.93 -34.37
CA ARG A 353 -3.17 7.04 -34.70
C ARG A 353 -3.51 6.11 -33.53
N GLN A 354 -2.51 5.48 -32.92
CA GLN A 354 -2.71 4.57 -31.79
C GLN A 354 -3.35 5.30 -30.60
N LEU A 355 -2.85 6.49 -30.25
CA LEU A 355 -3.38 7.30 -29.16
C LEU A 355 -4.79 7.84 -29.47
N THR A 356 -5.08 8.20 -30.72
CA THR A 356 -6.42 8.63 -31.13
C THR A 356 -7.43 7.49 -31.04
N TYR A 357 -7.02 6.27 -31.41
CA TYR A 357 -7.83 5.07 -31.23
C TYR A 357 -8.08 4.80 -29.74
N CYS A 358 -7.05 4.94 -28.90
CA CYS A 358 -7.19 4.83 -27.44
C CYS A 358 -8.19 5.86 -26.89
N ALA A 359 -8.03 7.14 -27.24
CA ALA A 359 -8.95 8.19 -26.80
C ALA A 359 -10.41 7.90 -27.23
N THR A 360 -10.61 7.35 -28.43
CA THR A 360 -11.94 6.96 -28.91
C THR A 360 -12.52 5.79 -28.11
N ALA A 361 -11.70 4.80 -27.75
CA ALA A 361 -12.13 3.69 -26.90
C ALA A 361 -12.50 4.17 -25.48
N PHE A 362 -11.73 5.11 -24.93
CA PHE A 362 -11.95 5.68 -23.60
C PHE A 362 -13.06 6.73 -23.54
N ALA A 363 -13.47 7.29 -24.68
CA ALA A 363 -14.59 8.23 -24.74
C ALA A 363 -15.90 7.62 -24.21
N ARG A 364 -16.07 6.29 -24.30
CA ARG A 364 -17.20 5.56 -23.69
C ARG A 364 -17.27 5.69 -22.18
N HIS A 365 -16.14 5.87 -21.52
CA HIS A 365 -16.01 6.08 -20.08
C HIS A 365 -15.94 7.58 -19.71
N GLY A 366 -16.26 8.48 -20.66
CA GLY A 366 -16.24 9.93 -20.45
C GLY A 366 -14.84 10.55 -20.52
N LEU A 367 -13.85 9.84 -21.08
CA LEU A 367 -12.46 10.27 -21.13
C LEU A 367 -12.02 10.56 -22.55
N ASP A 368 -11.83 11.85 -22.86
CA ASP A 368 -11.29 12.30 -24.14
C ASP A 368 -10.08 13.21 -23.93
N PHE A 369 -8.90 12.72 -24.31
CA PHE A 369 -7.63 13.44 -24.19
C PHE A 369 -7.06 13.87 -25.55
N ARG A 370 -7.87 13.89 -26.61
CA ARG A 370 -7.44 14.38 -27.94
C ARG A 370 -7.05 15.85 -27.94
N GLY A 371 -7.68 16.68 -27.10
CA GLY A 371 -7.34 18.10 -26.94
C GLY A 371 -5.88 18.31 -26.51
N PRO A 372 -5.45 17.77 -25.37
CA PRO A 372 -4.05 17.82 -24.93
C PRO A 372 -3.05 17.21 -25.95
N LEU A 373 -3.43 16.11 -26.62
CA LEU A 373 -2.59 15.51 -27.65
C LEU A 373 -2.36 16.44 -28.85
N ARG A 374 -3.39 17.17 -29.28
CA ARG A 374 -3.30 18.13 -30.40
C ARG A 374 -2.17 19.12 -30.18
N GLY A 375 -2.13 19.79 -29.03
CA GLY A 375 -1.09 20.79 -28.75
C GLY A 375 0.32 20.20 -28.73
N LEU A 376 0.48 19.01 -28.16
CA LEU A 376 1.78 18.34 -28.08
C LEU A 376 2.28 17.88 -29.46
N PHE A 377 1.43 17.21 -30.23
CA PHE A 377 1.79 16.70 -31.56
C PHE A 377 1.97 17.83 -32.57
N SER A 378 1.14 18.87 -32.55
CA SER A 378 1.25 20.04 -33.43
C SER A 378 2.66 20.66 -33.33
N ARG A 379 3.13 20.93 -32.10
CA ARG A 379 4.47 21.46 -31.86
C ARG A 379 5.59 20.52 -32.29
N VAL A 380 5.49 19.23 -31.96
CA VAL A 380 6.55 18.27 -32.30
C VAL A 380 6.65 18.06 -33.81
N VAL A 381 5.51 17.92 -34.49
CA VAL A 381 5.48 17.76 -35.95
C VAL A 381 6.07 18.98 -36.66
N ALA A 382 5.74 20.19 -36.21
CA ALA A 382 6.31 21.41 -36.78
C ALA A 382 7.83 21.47 -36.62
N ASN A 383 8.34 21.18 -35.42
CA ASN A 383 9.78 21.16 -35.15
C ASN A 383 10.51 20.09 -35.96
N THR A 384 10.03 18.83 -35.92
CA THR A 384 10.66 17.72 -36.67
C THR A 384 10.63 17.97 -38.17
N ALA A 385 9.55 18.52 -38.71
CA ALA A 385 9.48 18.89 -40.12
C ALA A 385 10.44 20.02 -40.49
N ASN A 386 10.56 21.04 -39.64
CA ASN A 386 11.51 22.13 -39.84
C ASN A 386 12.95 21.63 -39.81
N ASP A 387 13.28 20.74 -38.87
CA ASP A 387 14.60 20.12 -38.76
C ASP A 387 14.92 19.23 -39.96
N ASP A 388 13.96 18.42 -40.42
CA ASP A 388 14.10 17.59 -41.62
C ASP A 388 14.26 18.47 -42.89
N LEU A 389 13.49 19.54 -43.04
CA LEU A 389 13.62 20.49 -44.14
C LEU A 389 14.99 21.18 -44.12
N LYS A 390 15.44 21.67 -42.95
CA LYS A 390 16.77 22.26 -42.78
C LYS A 390 17.88 21.26 -43.08
N ALA A 391 17.76 20.00 -42.67
CA ALA A 391 18.72 18.96 -42.98
C ALA A 391 18.80 18.67 -44.49
N VAL A 392 17.65 18.65 -45.19
CA VAL A 392 17.59 18.52 -46.65
C VAL A 392 18.21 19.73 -47.36
N GLY A 393 17.91 20.94 -46.88
CA GLY A 393 18.49 22.18 -47.40
C GLY A 393 20.00 22.27 -47.17
N ALA A 394 20.47 21.95 -45.96
CA ALA A 394 21.89 21.94 -45.62
C ALA A 394 22.68 20.97 -46.50
N LYS A 395 22.16 19.75 -46.73
CA LYS A 395 22.77 18.78 -47.67
C LYS A 395 22.91 19.35 -49.08
N TRP A 396 21.93 20.13 -49.55
CA TRP A 396 21.97 20.79 -50.86
C TRP A 396 22.99 21.93 -50.89
N VAL A 397 22.96 22.81 -49.89
CA VAL A 397 23.90 23.92 -49.73
C VAL A 397 25.34 23.41 -49.62
N ASP A 398 25.60 22.33 -48.88
CA ASP A 398 26.92 21.72 -48.76
C ASP A 398 27.42 21.11 -50.08
N LYS A 399 26.52 20.47 -50.86
CA LYS A 399 26.83 20.00 -52.22
C LYS A 399 27.23 21.18 -53.13
N LEU A 400 26.52 22.31 -53.06
CA LEU A 400 26.83 23.51 -53.84
C LEU A 400 28.13 24.20 -53.39
N LYS A 401 28.35 24.36 -52.07
CA LYS A 401 29.56 24.97 -51.51
C LYS A 401 30.80 24.14 -51.84
N SER A 402 30.72 22.81 -51.69
CA SER A 402 31.80 21.91 -52.06
C SER A 402 32.09 21.92 -53.57
N ALA A 403 31.05 22.04 -54.41
CA ALA A 403 31.21 22.24 -55.86
C ALA A 403 31.80 23.62 -56.21
N ALA A 404 31.49 24.65 -55.43
CA ALA A 404 32.02 26.01 -55.55
C ALA A 404 33.50 26.14 -55.11
N GLY A 405 34.07 25.09 -54.50
CA GLY A 405 35.42 25.12 -53.94
C GLY A 405 35.52 25.73 -52.53
N GLU A 406 34.39 25.90 -51.84
CA GLU A 406 34.38 26.31 -50.43
C GLU A 406 34.57 25.09 -49.53
N VAL A 407 35.58 25.11 -48.66
CA VAL A 407 35.79 24.06 -47.66
C VAL A 407 34.75 24.25 -46.55
N PRO A 408 33.95 23.23 -46.20
CA PRO A 408 33.04 23.31 -45.06
C PRO A 408 33.83 23.07 -43.76
N GLY A 409 33.96 24.08 -42.90
CA GLY A 409 34.42 23.92 -41.50
C GLY A 409 35.19 25.11 -40.91
N PRO A 410 35.18 25.28 -39.56
CA PRO A 410 35.99 26.29 -38.89
C PRO A 410 37.47 25.93 -38.99
N VAL A 411 38.26 26.83 -39.57
CA VAL A 411 39.72 26.72 -39.64
C VAL A 411 40.33 26.88 -38.24
N SER A 412 40.66 25.75 -37.59
CA SER A 412 41.64 25.75 -36.50
C SER A 412 43.01 26.18 -37.06
N PRO A 413 43.66 27.21 -36.51
CA PRO A 413 44.87 27.78 -37.09
C PRO A 413 46.09 27.02 -36.57
N THR A 414 46.30 25.78 -37.01
CA THR A 414 47.55 25.07 -36.70
C THR A 414 48.01 24.18 -37.84
N LEU A 415 49.05 24.71 -38.50
CA LEU A 415 50.12 24.06 -39.27
C LEU A 415 49.86 23.60 -40.71
N SER A 416 50.76 24.13 -41.57
CA SER A 416 51.11 23.78 -42.95
C SER A 416 50.22 24.32 -44.08
N SER A 417 50.50 25.57 -44.42
CA SER A 417 50.31 26.18 -45.73
C SER A 417 50.98 25.33 -46.83
N ALA A 418 50.20 24.44 -47.45
CA ALA A 418 50.47 23.87 -48.76
C ALA A 418 49.18 23.94 -49.59
N THR A 419 49.06 25.02 -50.36
CA THR A 419 48.18 25.24 -51.52
C THR A 419 47.37 24.03 -52.00
N ARG A 420 46.14 23.87 -51.51
CA ARG A 420 45.05 23.25 -52.26
C ARG A 420 44.01 24.34 -52.55
N LYS A 421 44.21 25.08 -53.65
CA LYS A 421 43.11 25.84 -54.25
C LYS A 421 42.07 24.80 -54.69
N ALA A 422 40.97 24.70 -53.96
CA ALA A 422 39.86 23.85 -54.36
C ALA A 422 39.36 24.35 -55.72
N LYS A 423 39.45 23.50 -56.74
CA LYS A 423 39.03 23.85 -58.09
C LYS A 423 37.50 23.83 -58.13
N LEU A 424 36.91 24.89 -58.67
CA LEU A 424 35.49 24.96 -59.03
C LEU A 424 35.15 23.76 -59.92
N LYS A 425 34.14 22.96 -59.53
CA LYS A 425 33.61 21.90 -60.40
C LYS A 425 32.70 22.55 -61.45
N PRO A 426 32.98 22.39 -62.75
CA PRO A 426 32.16 23.00 -63.80
C PRO A 426 30.74 22.41 -63.80
N PRO A 427 29.71 23.24 -64.05
CA PRO A 427 28.31 22.81 -64.10
C PRO A 427 28.04 21.56 -64.97
N SER A 428 28.68 21.45 -66.13
CA SER A 428 28.51 20.31 -67.06
C SER A 428 28.89 18.94 -66.47
N GLN A 429 29.74 18.92 -65.44
CA GLN A 429 30.22 17.67 -64.83
C GLN A 429 29.29 17.09 -63.77
N TRP A 430 28.35 17.88 -63.24
CA TRP A 430 27.53 17.42 -62.12
C TRP A 430 26.08 17.93 -62.10
N LEU A 431 25.79 19.10 -62.69
CA LEU A 431 24.44 19.69 -62.67
C LEU A 431 23.53 19.20 -63.80
N VAL A 432 24.10 18.80 -64.94
CA VAL A 432 23.35 18.39 -66.15
C VAL A 432 23.77 17.01 -66.61
N VAL A 433 22.82 16.25 -67.17
CA VAL A 433 23.12 14.96 -67.81
C VAL A 433 24.03 15.18 -69.03
N ALA A 434 25.06 14.34 -69.19
CA ALA A 434 26.08 14.46 -70.24
C ALA A 434 25.51 14.54 -71.68
N SER A 435 24.31 14.02 -71.94
CA SER A 435 23.64 14.08 -73.24
C SER A 435 22.98 15.43 -73.55
N GLN A 436 22.75 16.28 -72.55
CA GLN A 436 22.06 17.57 -72.69
C GLN A 436 22.97 18.78 -72.41
N THR A 437 24.28 18.56 -72.26
CA THR A 437 25.27 19.62 -72.06
C THR A 437 25.40 20.56 -73.26
N ALA A 438 25.13 20.07 -74.48
CA ALA A 438 25.19 20.87 -75.71
C ALA A 438 24.05 21.89 -75.82
N SER A 439 22.87 21.58 -75.27
CA SER A 439 21.68 22.44 -75.28
C SER A 439 20.84 22.16 -74.01
N PRO A 440 21.11 22.86 -72.90
CA PRO A 440 20.39 22.62 -71.65
C PRO A 440 18.93 23.06 -71.79
N PRO A 441 17.95 22.26 -71.31
CA PRO A 441 16.54 22.63 -71.37
C PRO A 441 16.27 23.82 -70.44
N THR A 442 15.60 24.84 -70.98
CA THR A 442 15.20 26.06 -70.27
C THR A 442 13.67 26.09 -70.09
N PRO A 443 13.16 26.72 -69.02
CA PRO A 443 11.74 26.64 -68.68
C PRO A 443 10.86 27.49 -69.61
N THR A 444 9.92 26.85 -70.31
CA THR A 444 8.94 27.49 -71.23
C THR A 444 7.63 27.93 -70.56
N GLY A 445 7.56 27.88 -69.22
CA GLY A 445 6.39 28.30 -68.43
C GLY A 445 5.24 27.28 -68.30
N GLN A 446 5.17 26.26 -69.16
CA GLN A 446 4.16 25.18 -69.08
C GLN A 446 4.42 24.18 -67.93
N GLU A 447 5.62 24.17 -67.35
CA GLU A 447 6.06 23.19 -66.35
C GLU A 447 5.51 23.46 -64.95
N VAL A 448 5.02 24.68 -64.68
CA VAL A 448 4.36 25.06 -63.42
C VAL A 448 2.90 24.55 -63.36
N LEU A 449 2.36 24.10 -64.50
CA LEU A 449 1.00 23.56 -64.61
C LEU A 449 0.91 22.07 -64.25
N THR A 450 2.03 21.40 -63.97
CA THR A 450 2.00 19.99 -63.56
C THR A 450 1.26 19.81 -62.24
N ALA A 451 0.72 18.61 -62.06
CA ALA A 451 -0.01 18.28 -60.85
C ALA A 451 0.91 18.39 -59.62
N PRO A 452 0.41 18.85 -58.45
CA PRO A 452 1.23 19.14 -57.26
C PRO A 452 1.93 17.92 -56.66
N HIS A 453 1.58 16.71 -57.08
CA HIS A 453 2.13 15.45 -56.62
C HIS A 453 3.12 14.80 -57.61
N VAL A 454 3.32 15.40 -58.79
CA VAL A 454 4.21 14.86 -59.83
C VAL A 454 5.34 15.86 -60.10
N PRO A 455 6.61 15.50 -59.86
CA PRO A 455 7.73 16.39 -60.11
C PRO A 455 7.81 16.75 -61.61
N PRO A 456 8.12 18.01 -61.96
CA PRO A 456 8.28 18.45 -63.34
C PRO A 456 9.32 17.63 -64.11
N GLN A 457 9.01 17.24 -65.35
CA GLN A 457 9.90 16.39 -66.16
C GLN A 457 11.24 17.05 -66.49
N ILE A 458 11.31 18.39 -66.52
CA ILE A 458 12.56 19.13 -66.74
C ILE A 458 13.62 18.81 -65.68
N LEU A 459 13.21 18.48 -64.45
CA LEU A 459 14.15 18.16 -63.38
C LEU A 459 14.97 16.89 -63.69
N VAL A 460 14.48 16.01 -64.57
CA VAL A 460 15.21 14.80 -65.00
C VAL A 460 16.50 15.15 -65.73
N ALA A 461 16.54 16.29 -66.44
CA ALA A 461 17.74 16.80 -67.09
C ALA A 461 18.79 17.31 -66.09
N TYR A 462 18.39 17.55 -64.84
CA TYR A 462 19.21 18.11 -63.76
C TYR A 462 19.20 17.19 -62.52
N PRO A 463 19.98 16.09 -62.51
CA PRO A 463 19.89 15.06 -61.47
C PRO A 463 20.03 15.56 -60.02
N PRO A 464 20.93 16.51 -59.68
CA PRO A 464 21.02 17.02 -58.31
C PRO A 464 19.77 17.79 -57.87
N LEU A 465 19.12 18.53 -58.78
CA LEU A 465 17.88 19.24 -58.50
C LEU A 465 16.71 18.25 -58.33
N ALA A 466 16.67 17.19 -59.13
CA ALA A 466 15.71 16.10 -58.96
C ALA A 466 15.89 15.39 -57.61
N GLU A 467 17.12 15.08 -57.20
CA GLU A 467 17.43 14.46 -55.91
C GLU A 467 16.98 15.35 -54.74
N HIS A 468 17.28 16.65 -54.79
CA HIS A 468 16.84 17.61 -53.78
C HIS A 468 15.31 17.72 -53.74
N THR A 469 14.65 17.82 -54.90
CA THR A 469 13.18 17.87 -54.98
C THR A 469 12.55 16.60 -54.39
N ASN A 470 13.10 15.43 -54.70
CA ASN A 470 12.62 14.15 -54.14
C ASN A 470 12.81 14.09 -52.61
N ALA A 471 13.91 14.63 -52.08
CA ALA A 471 14.14 14.71 -50.65
C ALA A 471 13.11 15.63 -49.96
N VAL A 472 12.82 16.80 -50.54
CA VAL A 472 11.77 17.72 -50.06
C VAL A 472 10.39 17.05 -50.10
N LEU A 473 10.04 16.37 -51.20
CA LEU A 473 8.80 15.60 -51.32
C LEU A 473 8.74 14.43 -50.32
N GLY A 474 9.89 13.85 -49.96
CA GLY A 474 10.00 12.84 -48.90
C GLY A 474 9.50 13.35 -47.56
N VAL A 475 9.92 14.56 -47.17
CA VAL A 475 9.43 15.21 -45.93
C VAL A 475 7.93 15.49 -46.01
N MET A 476 7.46 16.04 -47.15
CA MET A 476 6.03 16.31 -47.37
C MET A 476 5.17 15.05 -47.33
N ASN A 477 5.68 13.92 -47.85
CA ASN A 477 5.00 12.63 -47.77
C ASN A 477 4.88 12.13 -46.34
N GLY A 478 5.89 12.32 -45.50
CA GLY A 478 5.83 12.03 -44.06
C GLY A 478 4.77 12.87 -43.34
N LEU A 479 4.56 14.12 -43.78
CA LEU A 479 3.56 15.03 -43.22
C LEU A 479 2.12 14.76 -43.64
N ARG A 480 1.88 13.91 -44.65
CA ARG A 480 0.54 13.67 -45.22
C ARG A 480 -0.52 13.28 -44.18
N HIS A 481 -0.12 12.52 -43.16
CA HIS A 481 -1.02 12.07 -42.10
C HIS A 481 -0.98 12.95 -40.83
N LEU A 482 -0.19 14.02 -40.85
CA LEU A 482 0.12 14.89 -39.72
C LEU A 482 -0.15 16.37 -39.99
N ALA A 483 -0.64 16.71 -41.19
CA ALA A 483 -0.88 18.09 -41.63
C ALA A 483 -2.10 18.71 -40.93
N SER A 484 -1.88 19.30 -39.76
CA SER A 484 -2.87 20.12 -39.05
C SER A 484 -2.87 21.56 -39.61
N VAL A 485 -4.03 22.21 -39.64
CA VAL A 485 -4.16 23.62 -40.08
C VAL A 485 -3.32 24.57 -39.19
N GLU A 486 -3.06 24.20 -37.94
CA GLU A 486 -2.28 25.02 -37.00
C GLU A 486 -0.82 25.21 -37.40
N ILE A 487 -0.21 24.16 -37.97
CA ILE A 487 1.22 24.18 -38.34
C ILE A 487 1.45 24.77 -39.73
N PHE A 488 0.38 25.16 -40.43
CA PHE A 488 0.44 25.61 -41.82
C PHE A 488 1.37 26.81 -42.01
N THR A 489 1.25 27.84 -41.18
CA THR A 489 2.08 29.06 -41.26
C THR A 489 3.53 28.81 -40.88
N GLU A 490 3.77 27.96 -39.88
CA GLU A 490 5.12 27.62 -39.44
C GLU A 490 5.84 26.76 -40.48
N LEU A 491 5.16 25.80 -41.08
CA LEU A 491 5.74 24.92 -42.09
C LEU A 491 6.01 25.64 -43.42
N THR A 492 5.13 26.56 -43.81
CA THR A 492 5.31 27.38 -45.02
C THR A 492 6.47 28.36 -44.86
N THR A 493 6.60 29.03 -43.72
CA THR A 493 7.76 29.88 -43.43
C THR A 493 9.05 29.06 -43.35
N ALA A 494 9.04 27.86 -42.77
CA ALA A 494 10.19 26.96 -42.76
C ALA A 494 10.60 26.51 -44.17
N LEU A 495 9.64 26.16 -45.02
CA LEU A 495 9.89 25.82 -46.42
C LEU A 495 10.46 27.02 -47.19
N ASP A 496 9.89 28.20 -47.01
CA ASP A 496 10.34 29.42 -47.67
C ASP A 496 11.76 29.83 -47.27
N ASN A 497 12.09 29.72 -45.98
CA ASN A 497 13.44 29.97 -45.49
C ASN A 497 14.44 28.95 -46.06
N MET A 498 14.10 27.66 -46.06
CA MET A 498 14.95 26.61 -46.62
C MET A 498 15.18 26.80 -48.13
N LEU A 499 14.13 27.11 -48.90
CA LEU A 499 14.24 27.40 -50.32
C LEU A 499 15.00 28.71 -50.58
N GLY A 500 14.87 29.72 -49.71
CA GLY A 500 15.65 30.95 -49.74
C GLY A 500 17.15 30.66 -49.58
N ASP A 501 17.54 29.97 -48.52
CA ASP A 501 18.93 29.59 -48.22
C ASP A 501 19.54 28.76 -49.36
N CYS A 502 18.76 27.83 -49.92
CA CYS A 502 19.16 27.02 -51.06
C CYS A 502 19.31 27.86 -52.35
N GLY A 503 18.41 28.83 -52.57
CA GLY A 503 18.48 29.77 -53.69
C GLY A 503 19.71 30.68 -53.60
N ASP A 504 20.03 31.19 -52.41
CA ASP A 504 21.21 32.04 -52.20
C ASP A 504 22.50 31.25 -52.49
N ALA A 505 22.55 29.97 -52.13
CA ALA A 505 23.65 29.08 -52.47
C ALA A 505 23.75 28.83 -53.99
N VAL A 506 22.63 28.68 -54.70
CA VAL A 506 22.60 28.56 -56.17
C VAL A 506 23.10 29.84 -56.81
N LEU A 507 22.60 31.01 -56.37
CA LEU A 507 23.01 32.32 -56.87
C LEU A 507 24.51 32.56 -56.64
N GLY A 508 25.03 32.20 -55.46
CA GLY A 508 26.44 32.30 -55.13
C GLY A 508 27.32 31.40 -56.01
N TYR A 509 26.88 30.18 -56.30
CA TYR A 509 27.56 29.28 -57.22
C TYR A 509 27.57 29.83 -58.65
N VAL A 510 26.43 30.30 -59.16
CA VAL A 510 26.30 30.85 -60.52
C VAL A 510 27.16 32.10 -60.70
N LYS A 511 27.14 33.04 -59.74
CA LYS A 511 28.02 34.22 -59.75
C LYS A 511 29.49 33.83 -59.86
N ARG A 512 29.96 32.81 -59.13
CA ARG A 512 31.34 32.32 -59.22
C ARG A 512 31.70 31.66 -60.55
N VAL A 513 30.77 30.94 -61.17
CA VAL A 513 30.99 30.35 -62.49
C VAL A 513 31.10 31.45 -63.56
N CYS A 514 30.25 32.47 -63.45
CA CYS A 514 30.17 33.60 -64.37
C CYS A 514 31.38 34.55 -64.24
N ASP A 515 31.72 34.93 -63.02
CA ASP A 515 32.79 35.89 -62.70
C ASP A 515 34.18 35.24 -62.62
N GLY A 516 34.22 33.89 -62.57
CA GLY A 516 35.45 33.12 -62.42
C GLY A 516 36.37 33.16 -63.64
N THR A 517 37.65 33.42 -63.41
CA THR A 517 38.73 33.36 -64.44
C THR A 517 39.33 31.96 -64.60
N ALA A 518 38.65 30.91 -64.08
CA ALA A 518 39.22 29.57 -63.93
C ALA A 518 38.92 28.61 -65.10
N LEU A 519 38.05 29.00 -66.03
CA LEU A 519 37.62 28.20 -67.20
C LEU A 519 38.27 28.72 -68.49
N LYS A 520 38.52 27.85 -69.47
CA LYS A 520 39.01 28.23 -70.81
C LYS A 520 37.92 29.01 -71.57
N GLU A 521 38.30 29.96 -72.43
CA GLU A 521 37.33 30.86 -73.11
C GLU A 521 36.21 30.11 -73.86
N ASP A 522 36.53 29.06 -74.63
CA ASP A 522 35.52 28.27 -75.37
C ASP A 522 34.60 27.42 -74.46
N GLU A 523 35.10 26.99 -73.30
CA GLU A 523 34.31 26.24 -72.31
C GLU A 523 33.48 27.20 -71.45
N LYS A 524 33.90 28.46 -71.30
CA LYS A 524 33.27 29.44 -70.42
C LYS A 524 31.87 29.80 -70.87
N GLU A 525 31.65 30.04 -72.17
CA GLU A 525 30.30 30.34 -72.69
C GLU A 525 29.32 29.17 -72.50
N GLN A 526 29.80 27.94 -72.70
CA GLN A 526 28.99 26.73 -72.54
C GLN A 526 28.60 26.52 -71.08
N GLU A 527 29.56 26.63 -70.16
CA GLU A 527 29.33 26.48 -68.72
C GLU A 527 28.48 27.61 -68.14
N GLU A 528 28.61 28.83 -68.65
CA GLU A 528 27.78 29.97 -68.27
C GLU A 528 26.32 29.78 -68.71
N LYS A 529 26.08 29.31 -69.94
CA LYS A 529 24.73 28.95 -70.41
C LYS A 529 24.10 27.86 -69.55
N ILE A 530 24.88 26.85 -69.14
CA ILE A 530 24.41 25.78 -68.26
C ILE A 530 24.09 26.31 -66.86
N ALA A 531 24.96 27.13 -66.28
CA ALA A 531 24.76 27.72 -64.95
C ALA A 531 23.49 28.60 -64.88
N LEU A 532 23.25 29.40 -65.92
CA LEU A 532 22.04 30.21 -66.05
C LEU A 532 20.79 29.33 -66.20
N ALA A 533 20.84 28.29 -67.03
CA ALA A 533 19.71 27.37 -67.20
C ALA A 533 19.35 26.65 -65.88
N VAL A 534 20.35 26.22 -65.09
CA VAL A 534 20.14 25.61 -63.77
C VAL A 534 19.44 26.57 -62.81
N ALA A 535 19.90 27.83 -62.74
CA ALA A 535 19.26 28.82 -61.87
C ALA A 535 17.85 29.18 -62.35
N GLU A 536 17.62 29.29 -63.66
CA GLU A 536 16.27 29.46 -64.18
C GLU A 536 15.35 28.30 -63.80
N VAL A 537 15.81 27.05 -63.89
CA VAL A 537 15.03 25.87 -63.47
C VAL A 537 14.77 25.88 -61.96
N TYR A 538 15.74 26.31 -61.15
CA TYR A 538 15.56 26.44 -59.71
C TYR A 538 14.49 27.48 -59.36
N PHE A 539 14.63 28.71 -59.86
CA PHE A 539 13.76 29.83 -59.50
C PHE A 539 12.39 29.80 -60.18
N LYS A 540 12.30 29.38 -61.44
CA LYS A 540 11.04 29.38 -62.21
C LYS A 540 10.27 28.07 -62.13
N VAL A 541 10.90 26.96 -61.77
CA VAL A 541 10.26 25.63 -61.74
C VAL A 541 10.26 25.02 -60.34
N LEU A 542 11.43 24.77 -59.74
CA LEU A 542 11.53 24.06 -58.47
C LEU A 542 10.87 24.83 -57.31
N LEU A 543 11.20 26.11 -57.15
CA LEU A 543 10.69 26.93 -56.04
C LEU A 543 9.16 27.09 -56.09
N PRO A 544 8.54 27.47 -57.23
CA PRO A 544 7.08 27.49 -57.35
C PRO A 544 6.45 26.11 -57.18
N TYR A 545 7.08 25.06 -57.70
CA TYR A 545 6.59 23.69 -57.55
C TYR A 545 6.60 23.22 -56.09
N ALA A 546 7.67 23.45 -55.34
CA ALA A 546 7.78 23.06 -53.93
C ALA A 546 6.72 23.77 -53.06
N ARG A 547 6.50 25.07 -53.30
CA ARG A 547 5.42 25.84 -52.65
C ARG A 547 4.04 25.27 -53.01
N LYS A 548 3.80 25.00 -54.30
CA LYS A 548 2.54 24.40 -54.79
C LYS A 548 2.32 23.01 -54.19
N ALA A 549 3.35 22.18 -54.10
CA ALA A 549 3.28 20.85 -53.52
C ALA A 549 2.88 20.88 -52.04
N LEU A 550 3.33 21.89 -51.28
CA LEU A 550 2.91 22.09 -49.90
C LEU A 550 1.45 22.61 -49.83
N VAL A 551 1.15 23.71 -50.50
CA VAL A 551 -0.12 24.43 -50.32
C VAL A 551 -1.31 23.70 -50.97
N GLU A 552 -1.17 23.30 -52.23
CA GLU A 552 -2.22 22.57 -52.97
C GLU A 552 -2.14 21.06 -52.73
N GLY A 553 -0.93 20.50 -52.64
CA GLY A 553 -0.75 19.05 -52.47
C GLY A 553 -1.09 18.56 -51.07
N LEU A 554 -0.61 19.23 -50.02
CA LEU A 554 -0.81 18.80 -48.63
C LEU A 554 -2.07 19.41 -48.01
N TYR A 555 -2.29 20.72 -48.17
CA TYR A 555 -3.39 21.45 -47.53
C TYR A 555 -4.61 21.67 -48.41
N ARG A 556 -4.52 21.39 -49.72
CA ARG A 556 -5.60 21.61 -50.71
C ARG A 556 -6.12 23.06 -50.73
N VAL A 557 -5.26 24.01 -50.39
CA VAL A 557 -5.55 25.44 -50.47
C VAL A 557 -5.14 25.92 -51.87
N PRO A 558 -5.96 26.70 -52.59
CA PRO A 558 -5.57 27.20 -53.91
C PRO A 558 -4.41 28.20 -53.78
N VAL A 559 -3.33 28.04 -54.56
CA VAL A 559 -2.13 28.91 -54.51
C VAL A 559 -2.48 30.40 -54.69
N ALA A 560 -3.56 30.72 -55.44
CA ALA A 560 -4.03 32.10 -55.62
C ALA A 560 -4.51 32.79 -54.33
N SER A 561 -4.87 32.02 -53.31
CA SER A 561 -5.26 32.55 -51.98
C SER A 561 -4.08 32.71 -51.03
N TRP A 562 -2.91 32.21 -51.42
CA TRP A 562 -1.67 32.24 -50.64
C TRP A 562 -0.83 33.46 -51.05
N ALA A 563 -0.93 34.53 -50.29
CA ALA A 563 -0.19 35.78 -50.50
C ALA A 563 0.96 35.93 -49.50
N THR A 564 1.96 35.03 -49.51
CA THR A 564 3.27 35.38 -48.95
C THR A 564 4.15 35.99 -50.03
N GLU A 565 4.93 37.00 -49.63
CA GLU A 565 5.96 37.58 -50.49
C GLU A 565 6.85 36.47 -51.07
N VAL A 566 7.20 36.63 -52.35
CA VAL A 566 8.20 35.77 -53.00
C VAL A 566 9.51 35.89 -52.21
N PRO A 567 10.28 34.80 -51.98
CA PRO A 567 11.47 34.86 -51.15
C PRO A 567 12.43 35.93 -51.69
N ALA A 568 13.10 36.66 -50.80
CA ALA A 568 14.00 37.76 -51.19
C ALA A 568 15.01 37.34 -52.27
N CYS A 569 15.49 36.09 -52.20
CA CYS A 569 16.38 35.46 -53.18
C CYS A 569 15.86 35.54 -54.64
N VAL A 570 14.54 35.44 -54.88
CA VAL A 570 13.99 35.55 -56.24
C VAL A 570 14.12 36.97 -56.77
N ARG A 571 13.91 37.99 -55.92
CA ARG A 571 14.11 39.41 -56.29
C ARG A 571 15.58 39.70 -56.57
N GLU A 572 16.48 39.11 -55.78
CA GLU A 572 17.92 39.24 -56.01
C GLU A 572 18.38 38.55 -57.31
N TRP A 573 17.81 37.40 -57.63
CA TRP A 573 18.03 36.71 -58.89
C TRP A 573 17.53 37.53 -60.09
N GLU A 574 16.30 38.02 -60.04
CA GLU A 574 15.72 38.86 -61.11
C GLU A 574 16.55 40.13 -61.31
N GLY A 575 16.93 40.82 -60.23
CA GLY A 575 17.80 42.00 -60.30
C GLY A 575 19.19 41.70 -60.87
N TRP A 576 19.80 40.56 -60.51
CA TRP A 576 21.09 40.14 -61.07
C TRP A 576 20.98 39.79 -62.57
N LEU A 577 19.90 39.14 -62.96
CA LEU A 577 19.65 38.75 -64.35
C LEU A 577 19.38 39.98 -65.23
N ASP A 578 18.69 40.99 -64.71
CA ASP A 578 18.46 42.26 -65.39
C ASP A 578 19.76 43.04 -65.59
N THR A 579 20.65 43.11 -64.60
CA THR A 579 21.99 43.75 -64.74
C THR A 579 22.90 43.10 -65.79
N ARG A 580 22.60 41.87 -66.21
CA ARG A 580 23.36 41.14 -67.24
C ARG A 580 22.73 41.20 -68.63
N ARG A 581 21.42 41.51 -68.70
CA ARG A 581 20.68 41.70 -69.95
C ARG A 581 20.76 43.15 -70.45
N SER A 582 20.94 44.11 -69.54
CA SER A 582 21.29 45.52 -69.81
C SER A 582 22.75 45.66 -70.18
#